data_AF-A0A2G2IAX0-F1
#
_entry.id   AF-A0A2G2IAX0-F1
#
_cell.length_a   1.000
_cell.length_b   1.000
_cell.length_c   1.000
_cell.angle_alpha   90.00
_cell.angle_beta   90.00
_cell.angle_gamma   90.00
#
_symmetry.space_group_name_H-M   'P 1'
#
loop_
_entity.id
_entity.type
_entity.pdbx_description
1 polymer ?
#
loop_
_entity_poly.entity_id
_entity_poly.type
_entity_poly.pdbx_seq_one_letter_code
_entity_poly.pdbx_strand_id
1 'polypeptide(L)' 'MLREKLPAITSNFAILDVEKHRLTLERHIKKNGPVRLTVELEVTGPFGSNDGTSIEFNCNVLSIAQSLKGNPQ' A
#
# COMPACT_ATOMS: atom_id res chain seq x y z
N MET A 1 -2.41 25.25 20.39
CA MET A 1 -1.52 24.42 19.55
C MET A 1 -2.23 24.19 18.24
N LEU A 2 -1.74 24.73 17.13
CA LEU A 2 -2.24 24.37 15.81
C LEU A 2 -1.88 22.90 15.59
N ARG A 3 -2.88 22.02 15.43
CA ARG A 3 -2.62 20.68 14.90
C ARG A 3 -2.19 20.89 13.45
N GLU A 4 -0.89 20.76 13.18
CA GLU A 4 -0.41 20.73 11.81
C GLU A 4 -1.18 19.64 11.08
N LYS A 5 -1.86 20.04 10.00
CA LYS A 5 -2.57 19.09 9.15
C LYS A 5 -1.54 18.28 8.41
N LEU A 6 -1.74 16.97 8.35
CA LEU A 6 -0.94 16.10 7.49
C LEU A 6 -0.95 16.66 6.05
N PRO A 7 0.20 16.67 5.36
CA PRO A 7 0.24 17.05 3.96
C PRO A 7 -0.61 16.08 3.14
N ALA A 8 -1.18 16.58 2.04
CA ALA A 8 -1.88 15.71 1.11
C ALA A 8 -0.87 14.74 0.48
N ILE A 9 -1.01 13.45 0.78
CA ILE A 9 -0.16 12.41 0.20
C ILE A 9 -0.76 12.02 -1.15
N THR A 10 -0.04 12.30 -2.23
CA THR A 10 -0.41 11.90 -3.59
C THR A 10 0.62 10.93 -4.14
N SER A 11 0.26 9.66 -4.26
CA SER A 11 1.10 8.65 -4.94
C SER A 11 0.23 7.77 -5.82
N ASN A 12 0.74 7.43 -7.01
CA ASN A 12 0.13 6.45 -7.90
C ASN A 12 0.69 5.04 -7.69
N PHE A 13 1.66 4.89 -6.79
CA PHE A 13 2.38 3.64 -6.57
C PHE A 13 2.55 3.37 -5.08
N ALA A 14 2.49 2.10 -4.71
CA ALA A 14 2.80 1.60 -3.39
C ALA A 14 3.53 0.26 -3.54
N ILE A 15 4.49 0.00 -2.66
CA ILE A 15 5.18 -1.29 -2.56
C ILE A 15 4.51 -2.06 -1.43
N LEU A 16 3.94 -3.21 -1.76
CA LEU A 16 3.40 -4.14 -0.77
C LEU A 16 4.46 -5.21 -0.51
N ASP A 17 5.11 -5.14 0.66
CA ASP A 17 5.98 -6.23 1.10
C ASP A 17 5.13 -7.41 1.58
N VAL A 18 5.30 -8.56 0.92
CA VAL A 18 4.59 -9.79 1.21
C VAL A 18 5.60 -10.79 1.73
N GLU A 19 5.75 -10.84 3.05
CA GLU A 19 6.73 -11.75 3.68
C GLU A 19 6.40 -13.22 3.37
N LYS A 20 5.19 -13.63 3.75
CA LYS A 20 4.68 -15.01 3.61
C LYS A 20 3.74 -15.13 2.42
N HIS A 21 3.77 -16.27 1.75
CA HIS A 21 2.90 -16.59 0.61
C HIS A 21 3.05 -15.70 -0.64
N ARG A 22 4.12 -14.90 -0.76
CA ARG A 22 4.39 -14.08 -1.98
C ARG A 22 4.32 -14.88 -3.28
N LEU A 23 4.84 -16.11 -3.29
CA LEU A 23 4.80 -16.98 -4.46
C LEU A 23 3.37 -17.44 -4.79
N THR A 24 2.52 -17.63 -3.78
CA THR A 24 1.11 -17.97 -3.97
C THR A 24 0.36 -16.78 -4.55
N LEU A 25 0.59 -15.58 -4.02
CA LEU A 25 -0.01 -14.34 -4.53
C LEU A 25 0.45 -14.07 -5.98
N GLU A 26 1.74 -14.22 -6.25
CA GLU A 26 2.31 -14.08 -7.59
C GLU A 26 1.66 -15.05 -8.58
N ARG A 27 1.56 -16.34 -8.24
CA ARG A 27 0.89 -17.34 -9.08
C ARG A 27 -0.59 -17.02 -9.28
N HIS A 28 -1.28 -16.57 -8.23
CA HIS A 28 -2.68 -16.17 -8.32
C HIS A 28 -2.85 -15.00 -9.29
N ILE A 29 -2.04 -13.95 -9.18
CA ILE A 29 -2.11 -12.77 -10.04
C ILE A 29 -1.78 -13.13 -11.49
N LYS A 30 -0.73 -13.94 -11.73
CA LYS A 30 -0.38 -14.41 -13.08
C LYS A 30 -1.51 -15.21 -13.73
N LYS A 31 -2.29 -15.96 -12.96
CA LYS A 31 -3.38 -16.79 -13.47
C LYS A 31 -4.70 -16.04 -13.61
N ASN A 32 -5.06 -15.21 -12.65
CA ASN A 32 -6.41 -14.61 -12.52
C ASN A 32 -6.44 -13.10 -12.78
N GLY A 33 -5.28 -12.46 -12.93
CA GLY A 33 -5.16 -11.03 -13.10
C GLY A 33 -5.02 -10.25 -11.78
N PRO A 34 -5.10 -8.91 -11.84
CA PRO A 34 -4.90 -8.05 -10.69
C PRO A 34 -5.97 -8.26 -9.61
N VAL A 35 -5.55 -8.15 -8.35
CA VAL A 35 -6.44 -8.23 -7.18
C VAL A 35 -6.61 -6.83 -6.61
N ARG A 36 -7.87 -6.42 -6.40
CA ARG A 36 -8.18 -5.15 -5.75
C ARG A 36 -8.16 -5.33 -4.23
N LEU A 37 -7.32 -4.56 -3.56
CA LEU A 37 -7.23 -4.51 -2.11
C LEU A 37 -7.63 -3.13 -1.60
N THR A 38 -8.27 -3.09 -0.43
CA THR A 38 -8.36 -1.91 0.41
C THR A 38 -7.47 -2.15 1.61
N VAL A 39 -6.56 -1.22 1.87
CA VAL A 39 -5.57 -1.33 2.94
C VAL A 39 -5.69 -0.10 3.83
N GLU A 40 -5.72 -0.34 5.13
CA GLU A 40 -5.59 0.69 6.15
C GLU A 40 -4.16 0.67 6.69
N LEU A 41 -3.50 1.82 6.64
CA LEU A 41 -2.09 1.99 6.98
C LEU A 41 -1.92 3.10 8.01
N GLU A 42 -0.99 2.91 8.93
CA GLU A 42 -0.43 3.97 9.77
C GLU A 42 1.00 4.27 9.32
N VAL A 43 1.24 5.48 8.83
CA VAL A 43 2.58 5.94 8.40
C VAL A 43 3.46 6.16 9.63
N THR A 44 4.62 5.53 9.69
CA THR A 44 5.54 5.58 10.83
C THR A 44 6.94 6.06 10.45
N GLY A 45 7.67 6.53 11.45
CA GLY A 45 9.09 6.84 11.36
C GLY A 45 9.96 5.72 11.97
N PRO A 46 11.24 5.62 11.60
CA PRO A 46 11.95 6.44 10.60
C PRO A 46 11.45 6.16 9.18
N PHE A 47 11.60 7.11 8.25
CA PHE A 47 11.40 6.86 6.83
C PHE A 47 12.67 6.27 6.21
N GLY A 48 12.53 5.61 5.06
CA GLY A 48 13.63 5.00 4.29
C GLY A 48 14.38 6.04 3.46
N SER A 49 14.46 5.83 2.15
CA SER A 49 15.14 6.75 1.24
C SER A 49 14.31 8.01 0.95
N ASN A 50 14.99 9.13 0.76
CA ASN A 50 14.44 10.36 0.17
C ASN A 50 15.34 10.74 -1.01
N ASP A 51 14.83 10.62 -2.22
CA ASP A 51 15.57 10.88 -3.46
C ASP A 51 15.34 12.30 -4.03
N GLY A 52 14.64 13.16 -3.28
CA GLY A 52 14.25 14.50 -3.71
C GLY A 52 12.99 14.55 -4.59
N THR A 53 12.46 13.40 -5.03
CA THR A 53 11.21 13.26 -5.79
C THR A 53 10.16 12.47 -4.99
N SER A 54 10.58 11.42 -4.30
CA SER A 54 9.77 10.53 -3.50
C SER A 54 10.45 10.26 -2.15
N ILE A 55 9.61 9.98 -1.14
CA ILE A 55 10.07 9.53 0.18
C ILE A 55 9.41 8.18 0.44
N GLU A 56 10.23 7.19 0.78
CA GLU A 56 9.76 5.87 1.19
C GLU A 56 9.40 5.90 2.68
N PHE A 57 8.13 5.65 3.00
CA PHE A 57 7.69 5.60 4.38
C PHE A 57 7.54 4.16 4.86
N ASN A 58 7.99 3.91 6.09
CA ASN A 58 7.55 2.74 6.82
C ASN A 58 6.08 2.92 7.20
N CYS A 59 5.32 1.83 7.14
CA CYS A 59 3.92 1.85 7.51
C CYS A 59 3.58 0.58 8.29
N ASN A 60 2.81 0.73 9.37
CA ASN A 60 2.12 -0.39 9.98
C ASN A 60 0.87 -0.69 9.15
N VAL A 61 0.70 -1.96 8.76
CA VAL A 61 -0.54 -2.40 8.14
C VAL A 61 -1.56 -2.72 9.24
N LEU A 62 -2.63 -1.93 9.31
CA LEU A 62 -3.68 -2.12 10.31
C LEU A 62 -4.74 -3.11 9.84
N SER A 63 -5.11 -3.05 8.56
CA SER A 63 -6.03 -4.02 7.94
C SER A 63 -5.80 -4.17 6.44
N ILE A 64 -6.06 -5.38 5.92
CA ILE A 64 -6.11 -5.68 4.47
C ILE A 64 -7.42 -6.40 4.20
N ALA A 65 -8.22 -5.87 3.27
CA ALA A 65 -9.42 -6.52 2.78
C ALA A 65 -9.37 -6.64 1.26
N GLN A 66 -9.71 -7.81 0.74
CA GLN A 66 -9.99 -7.95 -0.69
C GLN A 66 -11.30 -7.21 -1.01
N SER A 67 -11.25 -6.30 -1.98
CA SER A 67 -12.44 -5.61 -2.42
C SER A 67 -13.31 -6.57 -3.22
N LEU A 68 -14.49 -6.90 -2.69
CA LEU A 68 -15.49 -7.71 -3.39
C LEU A 68 -16.22 -6.93 -4.48
N LYS A 69 -15.96 -5.63 -4.64
CA LYS A 69 -16.52 -4.85 -5.75
C LYS A 69 -15.87 -5.31 -7.06
N GLY A 70 -16.52 -6.29 -7.69
CA GLY A 70 -16.31 -6.64 -9.09
C GLY A 70 -16.40 -5.39 -9.95
N ASN A 71 -15.64 -5.39 -11.05
CA ASN A 71 -15.62 -4.29 -12.01
C ASN A 71 -17.04 -3.89 -12.41
N PRO A 72 -17.44 -2.61 -12.35
CA PRO A 72 -18.22 -2.10 -13.47
C PRO A 72 -17.34 -2.26 -14.71
N GLN A 73 -17.80 -3.09 -15.65
CA GLN A 73 -17.22 -3.16 -17.00
C GLN A 73 -17.18 -1.78 -17.64
#